data_AF-A0A494VWG1-F1
#
_entry.id   AF-A0A494VWG1-F1
#
_cell.length_a   1.000
_cell.length_b   1.000
_cell.length_c   1.000
_cell.angle_alpha   90.00
_cell.angle_beta   90.00
_cell.angle_gamma   90.00
#
_symmetry.space_group_name_H-M   'P 1'
#
loop_
_entity.id
_entity.type
_entity.pdbx_description
1 polymer ?
#
loop_
_entity_poly.entity_id
_entity_poly.type
_entity_poly.pdbx_seq_one_letter_code
_entity_poly.pdbx_strand_id
1 'polypeptide(L)'
;MLNFNNYKLVKGVFILLVLAAVSGCAKKDYRPGYAVGTTFPIINLKGYTLERMQVRVGPRSVVAGYVTEEISGVSYEVPFNPSQDLNRVVFYKEDGSVPYAGSQIRFNTPNRDTTVKIFYDGKTFFQNPVFPAPTAGSMGLRITFKSTASTYKGPVDIELHERYSTTVKVTRVDPKTGKPITVNVDTVLIKPEPAGIIHGVKQTEFNTYTELNPPASPTFVDYAVYIHVANTGNPLPYPTGVVVTPYDLLPFQPDYFALYTITDIRVTAEKPNVITYKVDDRASLFQ
;
A
#
# COMPACT_ATOMS: atom_id res chain seq x y z
N MET A 1 66.13 17.91 47.54
CA MET A 1 65.49 16.69 47.00
C MET A 1 64.15 17.09 46.38
N LEU A 2 64.06 17.11 45.05
CA LEU A 2 62.82 17.43 44.35
C LEU A 2 61.85 16.25 44.44
N ASN A 3 60.64 16.57 44.85
CA ASN A 3 59.61 15.65 45.33
C ASN A 3 59.07 14.80 44.16
N PHE A 4 59.46 13.52 44.09
CA PHE A 4 59.09 12.58 43.02
C PHE A 4 57.56 12.35 42.89
N ASN A 5 56.77 12.75 43.89
CA ASN A 5 55.31 12.64 43.87
C ASN A 5 54.61 13.69 42.99
N ASN A 6 55.24 14.84 42.72
CA ASN A 6 54.63 15.87 41.86
C ASN A 6 54.70 15.53 40.36
N TYR A 7 55.69 14.75 39.92
CA TYR A 7 55.83 14.36 38.52
C TYR A 7 54.78 13.34 38.05
N LYS A 8 54.29 12.47 38.95
CA LYS A 8 53.22 11.50 38.63
C LYS A 8 51.85 12.18 38.54
N LEU A 9 51.59 13.16 39.41
CA LEU A 9 50.35 13.92 39.41
C LEU A 9 50.23 14.80 38.15
N VAL A 10 51.31 15.50 37.78
CA VAL A 10 51.33 16.36 36.58
C VAL A 10 51.21 15.54 35.29
N LYS A 11 51.86 14.37 35.19
CA LYS A 11 51.67 13.45 34.05
C LYS A 11 50.26 12.89 33.98
N GLY A 12 49.66 12.53 35.11
CA GLY A 12 48.29 12.03 35.18
C GLY A 12 47.26 13.07 34.71
N VAL A 13 47.41 14.32 35.15
CA VAL A 13 46.53 15.44 34.73
C VAL A 13 46.71 15.77 33.24
N PHE A 14 47.94 15.74 32.72
CA PHE A 14 48.21 16.01 31.30
C PHE A 14 47.66 14.91 30.39
N ILE A 15 47.79 13.64 30.78
CA ILE A 15 47.20 12.50 30.05
C ILE A 15 45.68 12.57 30.08
N LEU A 16 45.06 12.97 31.20
CA LEU A 16 43.61 13.14 31.31
C LEU A 16 43.10 14.29 30.42
N LEU A 17 43.82 15.41 30.36
CA LEU A 17 43.49 16.56 29.51
C LEU A 17 43.64 16.24 28.02
N VAL A 18 44.67 15.48 27.64
CA VAL A 18 44.85 15.01 26.26
C VAL A 18 43.79 13.98 25.88
N LEU A 19 43.47 13.02 26.76
CA LEU A 19 42.36 12.07 26.54
C LEU A 19 41.02 12.80 26.42
N ALA A 20 40.74 13.78 27.29
CA ALA A 20 39.53 14.59 27.23
C ALA A 20 39.43 15.46 25.96
N ALA A 21 40.56 16.02 25.49
CA ALA A 21 40.63 16.78 24.25
C ALA A 21 40.48 15.89 23.00
N VAL A 22 41.00 14.65 23.05
CA VAL A 22 40.87 13.66 21.96
C VAL A 22 39.47 13.02 21.96
N SER A 23 38.83 12.85 23.12
CA SER A 23 37.42 12.41 23.21
C SER A 23 36.41 13.54 22.96
N GLY A 24 36.81 14.81 23.12
CA GLY A 24 36.02 15.99 22.77
C GLY A 24 36.00 16.30 21.26
N CYS A 25 36.93 15.71 20.51
CA CYS A 25 36.90 15.62 19.05
C CYS A 25 36.31 14.27 18.62
N ALA A 26 35.15 13.90 19.16
CA ALA A 26 34.24 13.02 18.43
C ALA A 26 34.07 13.67 17.05
N LYS A 27 34.53 13.00 15.98
CA LYS A 27 34.39 13.45 14.60
C LYS A 27 32.92 13.80 14.38
N LYS A 28 32.57 15.09 14.46
CA LYS A 28 31.28 15.61 14.01
C LYS A 28 31.14 15.12 12.58
N ASP A 29 30.13 14.30 12.33
CA ASP A 29 29.75 13.62 11.09
C ASP A 29 30.25 14.29 9.79
N TYR A 30 31.56 14.20 9.54
CA TYR A 30 32.17 14.83 8.37
C TYR A 30 31.91 13.91 7.18
N ARG A 31 31.00 14.34 6.31
CA ARG A 31 30.73 13.69 5.03
C ARG A 31 31.44 14.47 3.91
N PRO A 32 32.46 13.89 3.26
CA PRO A 32 33.14 14.54 2.14
C PRO A 32 32.14 15.02 1.07
N GLY A 33 32.32 16.25 0.58
CA GLY A 33 31.42 16.88 -0.39
C GLY A 33 30.29 17.72 0.19
N TYR A 34 30.12 17.76 1.52
CA TYR A 34 29.13 18.61 2.21
C TYR A 34 29.80 19.63 3.14
N ALA A 35 29.15 20.79 3.32
CA ALA A 35 29.66 21.85 4.18
C ALA A 35 29.70 21.38 5.66
N VAL A 36 30.72 21.82 6.40
CA VAL A 36 30.84 21.53 7.85
C VAL A 36 29.60 22.06 8.59
N GLY A 37 28.98 21.21 9.41
CA GLY A 37 27.72 21.53 10.11
C GLY A 37 26.44 21.18 9.34
N THR A 38 26.54 20.60 8.13
CA THR A 38 25.39 19.99 7.43
C THR A 38 24.85 18.85 8.29
N THR A 39 23.53 18.84 8.51
CA THR A 39 22.82 17.74 9.16
C THR A 39 22.17 16.85 8.10
N PHE A 40 21.88 15.60 8.44
CA PHE A 40 21.31 14.62 7.50
C PHE A 40 20.05 13.98 8.11
N PRO A 41 18.95 14.75 8.31
CA PRO A 41 17.68 14.16 8.73
C PRO A 41 17.21 13.09 7.74
N ILE A 42 16.52 12.09 8.26
CA ILE A 42 15.94 11.02 7.44
C ILE A 42 14.51 11.39 7.06
N ILE A 43 14.20 11.27 5.77
CA ILE A 43 12.82 11.31 5.28
C ILE A 43 12.33 9.88 5.09
N ASN A 44 11.30 9.51 5.83
CA ASN A 44 10.58 8.26 5.67
C ASN A 44 9.36 8.49 4.79
N LEU A 45 9.26 7.80 3.66
CA LEU A 45 8.07 7.82 2.82
C LEU A 45 7.14 6.67 3.22
N LYS A 46 5.85 6.98 3.30
CA LYS A 46 4.77 6.02 3.51
C LYS A 46 3.61 6.27 2.56
N GLY A 47 2.86 5.24 2.20
CA GLY A 47 1.63 5.33 1.42
C GLY A 47 1.64 4.46 0.17
N TYR A 48 0.99 4.93 -0.91
CA TYR A 48 0.72 4.10 -2.08
C TYR A 48 0.79 4.88 -3.41
N THR A 49 1.35 4.28 -4.46
CA THR A 49 1.37 4.84 -5.81
C THR A 49 1.01 3.80 -6.87
N LEU A 50 0.19 4.15 -7.86
CA LEU A 50 -0.14 3.23 -8.95
C LEU A 50 1.00 3.02 -9.95
N GLU A 51 1.88 4.02 -10.08
CA GLU A 51 2.98 4.05 -11.03
C GLU A 51 4.32 4.14 -10.31
N ARG A 52 5.38 3.71 -11.01
CA ARG A 52 6.74 3.92 -10.55
C ARG A 52 7.10 5.40 -10.70
N MET A 53 7.61 5.99 -9.63
CA MET A 53 7.95 7.41 -9.59
C MET A 53 9.41 7.61 -9.22
N GLN A 54 10.05 8.61 -9.81
CA GLN A 54 11.35 9.07 -9.37
C GLN A 54 11.19 10.06 -8.20
N VAL A 55 11.89 9.81 -7.11
CA VAL A 55 11.94 10.71 -5.95
C VAL A 55 13.18 11.59 -6.06
N ARG A 56 12.98 12.91 -6.00
CA ARG A 56 14.06 13.88 -5.93
C ARG A 56 14.01 14.64 -4.61
N VAL A 57 15.16 14.80 -3.98
CA VAL A 57 15.28 15.42 -2.65
C VAL A 57 16.31 16.53 -2.63
N GLY A 58 16.18 17.43 -1.66
CA GLY A 58 17.15 18.47 -1.40
C GLY A 58 16.84 19.80 -2.10
N PRO A 59 17.61 20.84 -1.79
CA PRO A 59 17.41 22.19 -2.34
C PRO A 59 17.56 22.20 -3.86
N ARG A 60 18.50 21.39 -4.39
CA ARG A 60 18.72 21.20 -5.83
C ARG A 60 17.87 20.10 -6.47
N SER A 61 17.02 19.40 -5.70
CA SER A 61 16.17 18.31 -6.19
C SER A 61 17.00 17.23 -6.91
N VAL A 62 18.00 16.68 -6.22
CA VAL A 62 18.83 15.59 -6.75
C VAL A 62 18.06 14.27 -6.70
N VAL A 63 18.34 13.37 -7.65
CA VAL A 63 17.69 12.05 -7.68
C VAL A 63 18.09 11.25 -6.45
N ALA A 64 17.09 10.87 -5.65
CA ALA A 64 17.28 10.08 -4.43
C ALA A 64 16.99 8.59 -4.66
N GLY A 65 16.04 8.27 -5.53
CA GLY A 65 15.66 6.90 -5.85
C GLY A 65 14.31 6.82 -6.55
N TYR A 66 13.66 5.66 -6.44
CA TYR A 66 12.37 5.37 -7.04
C TYR A 66 11.42 4.73 -6.01
N VAL A 67 10.11 4.96 -6.16
CA VAL A 67 9.04 4.34 -5.36
C VAL A 67 7.95 3.73 -6.25
N THR A 68 7.25 2.72 -5.76
CA THR A 68 6.17 2.01 -6.50
C THR A 68 5.20 1.31 -5.55
N GLU A 69 3.95 1.15 -5.98
CA GLU A 69 2.88 0.36 -5.33
C GLU A 69 2.74 0.62 -3.83
N GLU A 70 3.33 -0.22 -2.99
CA GLU A 70 3.34 -0.05 -1.55
C GLU A 70 4.62 0.66 -1.10
N ILE A 71 4.46 1.85 -0.55
CA ILE A 71 5.54 2.64 0.01
C ILE A 71 5.45 2.48 1.52
N SER A 72 6.16 1.52 2.06
CA SER A 72 6.33 1.39 3.51
C SER A 72 7.79 1.05 3.78
N GLY A 73 8.50 1.93 4.48
CA GLY A 73 9.90 1.71 4.85
C GLY A 73 10.95 2.21 3.84
N VAL A 74 10.57 3.09 2.89
CA VAL A 74 11.54 3.78 2.04
C VAL A 74 12.06 5.02 2.76
N SER A 75 13.38 5.07 2.98
CA SER A 75 14.03 6.15 3.73
C SER A 75 15.13 6.81 2.92
N TYR A 76 15.21 8.14 2.95
CA TYR A 76 16.27 8.92 2.31
C TYR A 76 16.93 9.84 3.32
N GLU A 77 18.25 9.77 3.44
CA GLU A 77 19.01 10.80 4.14
C GLU A 77 19.11 12.05 3.26
N VAL A 78 18.74 13.21 3.80
CA VAL A 78 18.71 14.46 3.04
C VAL A 78 19.63 15.49 3.66
N PRO A 79 20.59 16.05 2.91
CA PRO A 79 21.48 17.09 3.44
C PRO A 79 20.68 18.35 3.75
N PHE A 80 20.67 18.75 5.02
CA PHE A 80 20.13 20.03 5.47
C PHE A 80 21.27 21.00 5.78
N ASN A 81 21.39 22.01 4.94
CA ASN A 81 22.29 23.14 5.16
C ASN A 81 21.49 24.28 5.83
N PRO A 82 21.83 24.68 7.07
CA PRO A 82 21.14 25.77 7.77
C PRO A 82 21.20 27.11 7.01
N SER A 83 22.17 27.30 6.10
CA SER A 83 22.23 28.49 5.23
C SER A 83 21.17 28.50 4.12
N GLN A 84 20.46 27.39 3.88
CA GLN A 84 19.45 27.26 2.81
C GLN A 84 18.01 27.16 3.35
N ASP A 85 17.84 27.07 4.68
CA ASP A 85 16.61 27.10 5.51
C ASP A 85 15.40 26.24 5.06
N LEU A 86 15.48 25.57 3.91
CA LEU A 86 14.37 24.86 3.28
C LEU A 86 14.89 23.66 2.50
N ASN A 87 14.34 22.49 2.78
CA ASN A 87 14.47 21.30 1.94
C ASN A 87 13.16 20.98 1.22
N ARG A 88 13.25 20.17 0.17
CA ARG A 88 12.09 19.68 -0.56
C ARG A 88 12.22 18.23 -0.98
N VAL A 89 11.08 17.57 -1.10
CA VAL A 89 10.89 16.30 -1.82
C VAL A 89 9.95 16.58 -2.97
N VAL A 90 10.24 16.04 -4.15
CA VAL A 90 9.39 16.18 -5.34
C VAL A 90 9.33 14.83 -6.06
N PHE A 91 8.13 14.43 -6.50
CA PHE A 91 7.93 13.20 -7.25
C PHE A 91 7.82 13.51 -8.74
N TYR A 92 8.61 12.81 -9.53
CA TYR A 92 8.62 12.91 -10.99
C TYR A 92 8.12 11.61 -11.61
N LYS A 93 7.69 11.71 -12.87
CA LYS A 93 7.57 10.55 -13.75
C LYS A 93 8.86 9.71 -13.71
N GLU A 94 8.77 8.42 -14.00
CA GLU A 94 9.92 7.50 -13.94
C GLU A 94 11.13 7.99 -14.75
N ASP A 95 10.88 8.60 -15.91
CA ASP A 95 11.90 9.17 -16.79
C ASP A 95 12.53 10.48 -16.26
N GLY A 96 11.99 11.04 -15.18
CA GLY A 96 12.46 12.28 -14.57
C GLY A 96 12.15 13.55 -15.39
N SER A 97 11.31 13.46 -16.41
CA SER A 97 11.02 14.57 -17.33
C SER A 97 10.20 15.68 -16.67
N VAL A 98 9.13 15.31 -15.96
CA VAL A 98 8.13 16.23 -15.43
C VAL A 98 7.75 15.86 -14.00
N PRO A 99 7.69 16.82 -13.06
CA PRO A 99 7.18 16.57 -11.72
C PRO A 99 5.66 16.39 -11.74
N TYR A 100 5.13 15.50 -10.91
CA TYR A 100 3.69 15.40 -10.71
C TYR A 100 3.16 16.70 -10.09
N ALA A 101 2.02 17.19 -10.58
CA ALA A 101 1.37 18.38 -10.05
C ALA A 101 1.04 18.17 -8.56
N GLY A 102 1.37 19.17 -7.72
CA GLY A 102 1.13 19.08 -6.28
C GLY A 102 2.06 18.12 -5.50
N SER A 103 3.07 17.51 -6.15
CA SER A 103 3.96 16.54 -5.49
C SER A 103 5.11 17.15 -4.69
N GLN A 104 5.30 18.47 -4.76
CA GLN A 104 6.38 19.13 -4.04
C GLN A 104 5.99 19.32 -2.56
N ILE A 105 6.76 18.71 -1.68
CA ILE A 105 6.68 18.87 -0.22
C ILE A 105 7.88 19.70 0.23
N ARG A 106 7.65 20.68 1.10
CA ARG A 106 8.66 21.59 1.65
C ARG A 106 8.73 21.44 3.17
N PHE A 107 9.92 21.44 3.75
CA PHE A 107 10.11 21.31 5.20
C PHE A 107 11.40 21.96 5.70
N ASN A 108 11.40 22.43 6.95
CA ASN A 108 12.46 23.26 7.56
C ASN A 108 13.05 22.64 8.84
N THR A 109 12.87 21.35 9.10
CA THR A 109 13.29 20.72 10.37
C THR A 109 14.62 19.96 10.23
N PRO A 110 15.80 20.59 10.44
CA PRO A 110 17.11 19.95 10.27
C PRO A 110 17.38 18.78 11.22
N ASN A 111 16.78 18.81 12.40
CA ASN A 111 17.10 17.89 13.50
C ASN A 111 16.02 16.84 13.74
N ARG A 112 15.02 16.74 12.86
CA ARG A 112 13.92 15.78 13.02
C ARG A 112 13.74 14.97 11.75
N ASP A 113 13.73 13.66 11.94
CA ASP A 113 13.27 12.76 10.91
C ASP A 113 11.82 13.09 10.57
N THR A 114 11.53 13.10 9.28
CA THR A 114 10.24 13.53 8.74
C THR A 114 9.58 12.36 8.05
N THR A 115 8.33 12.08 8.40
CA THR A 115 7.51 11.11 7.65
C THR A 115 6.61 11.86 6.70
N VAL A 116 6.61 11.46 5.42
CA VAL A 116 5.70 11.98 4.41
C VAL A 116 4.76 10.85 3.98
N LYS A 117 3.46 11.02 4.24
CA LYS A 117 2.42 10.14 3.71
C LYS A 117 1.99 10.64 2.32
N ILE A 118 2.00 9.76 1.32
CA ILE A 118 1.63 10.10 -0.06
C ILE A 118 0.63 9.11 -0.64
N PHE A 119 -0.32 9.61 -1.41
CA PHE A 119 -1.24 8.79 -2.19
C PHE A 119 -1.36 9.36 -3.58
N TYR A 120 -1.01 8.56 -4.58
CA TYR A 120 -1.25 8.89 -5.98
C TYR A 120 -2.34 7.99 -6.53
N ASP A 121 -3.47 8.61 -6.89
CA ASP A 121 -4.66 7.88 -7.35
C ASP A 121 -4.64 7.56 -8.85
N GLY A 122 -3.55 7.88 -9.56
CA GLY A 122 -3.42 7.77 -11.02
C GLY A 122 -3.67 9.08 -11.78
N LYS A 123 -4.20 10.10 -11.11
CA LYS A 123 -4.46 11.44 -11.66
C LYS A 123 -3.84 12.53 -10.82
N THR A 124 -4.05 12.44 -9.52
CA THR A 124 -3.78 13.49 -8.55
C THR A 124 -2.89 12.95 -7.45
N PHE A 125 -1.93 13.78 -7.06
CA PHE A 125 -1.05 13.49 -5.96
C PHE A 125 -1.59 14.13 -4.68
N PHE A 126 -1.81 13.32 -3.65
CA PHE A 126 -2.28 13.76 -2.34
C PHE A 126 -1.17 13.59 -1.30
N GLN A 127 -0.83 14.69 -0.64
CA GLN A 127 0.04 14.70 0.54
C GLN A 127 -0.83 14.54 1.78
N ASN A 128 -0.44 13.65 2.70
CA ASN A 128 -1.19 13.34 3.92
C ASN A 128 -2.69 13.16 3.62
N PRO A 129 -3.04 12.20 2.74
CA PRO A 129 -4.42 12.03 2.29
C PRO A 129 -5.34 11.78 3.49
N VAL A 130 -6.47 12.49 3.51
CA VAL A 130 -7.60 12.20 4.39
C VAL A 130 -8.68 11.60 3.51
N PHE A 131 -8.99 10.32 3.71
CA PHE A 131 -10.05 9.66 2.98
C PHE A 131 -11.42 10.01 3.60
N PRO A 132 -12.47 10.18 2.78
CA PRO A 132 -13.80 10.45 3.30
C PRO A 132 -14.27 9.30 4.19
N ALA A 133 -14.79 9.64 5.36
CA ALA A 133 -15.48 8.67 6.19
C ALA A 133 -16.78 8.25 5.49
N PRO A 134 -17.09 6.94 5.43
CA PRO A 134 -18.35 6.48 4.87
C PRO A 134 -19.55 6.90 5.72
N THR A 135 -20.73 6.88 5.09
CA THR A 135 -22.00 6.92 5.81
C THR A 135 -22.01 5.86 6.91
N ALA A 136 -22.56 6.19 8.08
CA ALA A 136 -22.59 5.30 9.24
C ALA A 136 -23.20 3.93 8.89
N GLY A 137 -22.48 2.85 9.22
CA GLY A 137 -22.82 1.47 8.90
C GLY A 137 -22.43 1.01 7.50
N SER A 138 -22.13 1.92 6.57
CA SER A 138 -21.65 1.61 5.21
C SER A 138 -20.13 1.40 5.18
N MET A 139 -19.64 0.83 4.08
CA MET A 139 -18.22 0.69 3.80
C MET A 139 -17.83 1.55 2.60
N GLY A 140 -16.80 2.38 2.75
CA GLY A 140 -16.27 3.22 1.68
C GLY A 140 -15.22 2.48 0.87
N LEU A 141 -15.25 2.61 -0.45
CA LEU A 141 -14.40 1.86 -1.37
C LEU A 141 -13.74 2.78 -2.40
N ARG A 142 -12.44 2.55 -2.63
CA ARG A 142 -11.81 2.82 -3.92
C ARG A 142 -11.08 1.58 -4.40
N ILE A 143 -11.24 1.27 -5.68
CA ILE A 143 -10.78 0.05 -6.32
C ILE A 143 -10.01 0.39 -7.59
N THR A 144 -8.92 -0.34 -7.82
CA THR A 144 -8.25 -0.46 -9.10
C THR A 144 -8.18 -1.94 -9.50
N PHE A 145 -8.10 -2.21 -10.79
CA PHE A 145 -7.96 -3.58 -11.32
C PHE A 145 -6.69 -3.72 -12.14
N LYS A 146 -5.86 -4.70 -11.82
CA LYS A 146 -4.63 -5.03 -12.54
C LYS A 146 -4.74 -6.41 -13.16
N SER A 147 -4.48 -6.51 -14.45
CA SER A 147 -4.39 -7.80 -15.13
C SER A 147 -2.95 -8.23 -15.35
N THR A 148 -2.57 -9.38 -14.78
CA THR A 148 -1.32 -10.10 -15.10
C THR A 148 -1.57 -11.36 -15.93
N ALA A 149 -2.81 -11.87 -15.92
CA ALA A 149 -3.20 -13.11 -16.59
C ALA A 149 -3.87 -12.90 -17.95
N SER A 150 -4.47 -11.72 -18.20
CA SER A 150 -5.06 -11.34 -19.48
C SER A 150 -4.26 -10.25 -20.20
N THR A 151 -4.30 -10.28 -21.55
CA THR A 151 -3.80 -9.18 -22.39
C THR A 151 -4.74 -7.99 -22.41
N TYR A 152 -5.96 -8.11 -21.88
CA TYR A 152 -6.91 -7.01 -21.77
C TYR A 152 -6.37 -5.90 -20.86
N LYS A 153 -6.36 -4.67 -21.37
CA LYS A 153 -5.93 -3.45 -20.66
C LYS A 153 -7.03 -2.40 -20.55
N GLY A 154 -8.24 -2.72 -21.01
CA GLY A 154 -9.38 -1.82 -20.92
C GLY A 154 -9.99 -1.76 -19.51
N PRO A 155 -10.99 -0.89 -19.32
CA PRO A 155 -11.72 -0.81 -18.06
C PRO A 155 -12.58 -2.05 -17.82
N VAL A 156 -12.84 -2.34 -16.55
CA VAL A 156 -13.68 -3.47 -16.11
C VAL A 156 -14.84 -2.98 -15.26
N ASP A 157 -15.91 -3.76 -15.22
CA ASP A 157 -16.97 -3.61 -14.23
C ASP A 157 -16.81 -4.69 -13.16
N ILE A 158 -17.02 -4.31 -11.91
CA ILE A 158 -16.93 -5.19 -10.74
C ILE A 158 -18.32 -5.37 -10.17
N GLU A 159 -18.85 -6.59 -10.25
CA GLU A 159 -20.15 -6.95 -9.66
C GLU A 159 -19.95 -7.58 -8.28
N LEU A 160 -20.69 -7.09 -7.29
CA LEU A 160 -20.62 -7.54 -5.91
C LEU A 160 -21.91 -8.29 -5.57
N HIS A 161 -21.79 -9.56 -5.20
CA HIS A 161 -22.92 -10.41 -4.83
C HIS A 161 -22.83 -10.83 -3.37
N GLU A 162 -23.92 -10.75 -2.62
CA GLU A 162 -23.92 -11.22 -1.22
C GLU A 162 -23.81 -12.74 -1.15
N ARG A 163 -22.84 -13.22 -0.39
CA ARG A 163 -22.77 -14.61 0.07
C ARG A 163 -23.48 -14.73 1.41
N TYR A 164 -24.28 -15.77 1.58
CA TYR A 164 -25.04 -15.99 2.80
C TYR A 164 -25.00 -17.46 3.22
N SER A 165 -25.00 -17.66 4.54
CA SER A 165 -25.08 -18.98 5.14
C SER A 165 -26.52 -19.45 5.19
N THR A 166 -26.76 -20.70 4.83
CA THR A 166 -28.08 -21.34 4.92
C THR A 166 -27.95 -22.84 5.15
N THR A 167 -28.99 -23.45 5.70
CA THR A 167 -29.07 -24.89 5.91
C THR A 167 -29.94 -25.51 4.82
N VAL A 168 -29.37 -26.37 3.98
CA VAL A 168 -30.12 -27.09 2.95
C VAL A 168 -30.35 -28.54 3.34
N LYS A 169 -31.52 -29.07 2.98
CA LYS A 169 -31.84 -30.48 3.12
C LYS A 169 -31.28 -31.23 1.93
N VAL A 170 -30.36 -32.14 2.16
CA VAL A 170 -29.81 -33.05 1.15
C VAL A 170 -30.11 -34.49 1.49
N THR A 171 -30.53 -35.24 0.47
CA THR A 171 -30.72 -36.68 0.60
C THR A 171 -29.36 -37.36 0.49
N ARG A 172 -28.99 -38.11 1.52
CA ARG A 172 -27.78 -38.96 1.55
C ARG A 172 -28.17 -40.40 1.78
N VAL A 173 -27.28 -41.33 1.46
CA VAL A 173 -27.45 -42.74 1.82
C VAL A 173 -26.90 -42.93 3.23
N ASP A 174 -27.71 -43.50 4.12
CA ASP A 174 -27.25 -43.88 5.45
C ASP A 174 -26.18 -44.99 5.32
N PRO A 175 -24.95 -44.77 5.80
CA PRO A 175 -23.87 -45.74 5.67
C PRO A 175 -24.12 -47.03 6.46
N LYS A 176 -25.03 -47.04 7.44
CA LYS A 176 -25.38 -48.22 8.24
C LYS A 176 -26.51 -49.03 7.63
N THR A 177 -27.50 -48.37 7.02
CA THR A 177 -28.74 -49.04 6.57
C THR A 177 -28.92 -49.07 5.05
N GLY A 178 -28.10 -48.33 4.29
CA GLY A 178 -28.18 -48.23 2.84
C GLY A 178 -29.43 -47.49 2.32
N LYS A 179 -30.28 -46.96 3.21
CA LYS A 179 -31.51 -46.27 2.85
C LYS A 179 -31.28 -44.76 2.67
N PRO A 180 -32.03 -44.08 1.80
CA PRO A 180 -32.01 -42.62 1.71
C PRO A 180 -32.47 -41.99 3.03
N ILE A 181 -31.67 -41.08 3.56
CA ILE A 181 -31.98 -40.22 4.71
C ILE A 181 -31.83 -38.76 4.30
N THR A 182 -32.68 -37.90 4.85
CA THR A 182 -32.53 -36.45 4.68
C THR A 182 -31.71 -35.90 5.82
N VAL A 183 -30.61 -35.21 5.49
CA VAL A 183 -29.77 -34.53 6.46
C VAL A 183 -29.70 -33.03 6.14
N ASN A 184 -29.64 -32.23 7.20
CA ASN A 184 -29.41 -30.80 7.10
C ASN A 184 -27.90 -30.57 6.95
N VAL A 185 -27.50 -29.82 5.93
CA VAL A 185 -26.11 -29.44 5.70
C VAL A 185 -26.05 -27.93 5.58
N ASP A 186 -25.21 -27.30 6.40
CA ASP A 186 -24.91 -25.88 6.29
C ASP A 186 -24.02 -25.64 5.07
N THR A 187 -24.41 -24.66 4.26
CA THR A 187 -23.71 -24.28 3.05
C THR A 187 -23.73 -22.76 2.89
N VAL A 188 -22.80 -22.24 2.07
CA VAL A 188 -22.78 -20.83 1.69
C VAL A 188 -23.21 -20.72 0.24
N LEU A 189 -24.27 -19.95 -0.01
CA LEU A 189 -24.79 -19.66 -1.35
C LEU A 189 -24.52 -18.21 -1.72
N ILE A 190 -24.58 -17.91 -3.01
CA ILE A 190 -24.42 -16.56 -3.56
C ILE A 190 -25.77 -16.09 -4.07
N LYS A 191 -26.18 -14.86 -3.75
CA LYS A 191 -27.38 -14.26 -4.34
C LYS A 191 -27.13 -13.98 -5.83
N PRO A 192 -28.07 -14.35 -6.72
CA PRO A 192 -27.91 -14.09 -8.14
C PRO A 192 -28.00 -12.60 -8.48
N GLU A 193 -28.74 -11.80 -7.70
CA GLU A 193 -28.79 -10.35 -7.89
C GLU A 193 -27.53 -9.67 -7.34
N PRO A 194 -26.87 -8.78 -8.12
CA PRO A 194 -25.79 -7.95 -7.59
C PRO A 194 -26.31 -7.01 -6.51
N ALA A 195 -25.62 -6.95 -5.38
CA ALA A 195 -25.83 -5.94 -4.35
C ALA A 195 -25.24 -4.57 -4.75
N GLY A 196 -24.30 -4.56 -5.68
CA GLY A 196 -23.73 -3.35 -6.27
C GLY A 196 -22.87 -3.65 -7.47
N ILE A 197 -22.75 -2.67 -8.37
CA ILE A 197 -21.85 -2.74 -9.52
C ILE A 197 -20.99 -1.48 -9.52
N ILE A 198 -19.67 -1.67 -9.61
CA ILE A 198 -18.70 -0.59 -9.70
C ILE A 198 -18.21 -0.55 -11.15
N HIS A 199 -18.67 0.46 -11.89
CA HIS A 199 -18.39 0.58 -13.32
C HIS A 199 -17.03 1.23 -13.61
N GLY A 200 -16.43 0.82 -14.73
CA GLY A 200 -15.32 1.54 -15.35
C GLY A 200 -14.04 1.57 -14.51
N VAL A 201 -13.79 0.53 -13.71
CA VAL A 201 -12.57 0.38 -12.91
C VAL A 201 -11.37 0.16 -13.84
N LYS A 202 -10.27 0.87 -13.57
CA LYS A 202 -9.09 0.91 -14.45
C LYS A 202 -7.84 0.43 -13.73
N GLN A 203 -6.84 0.09 -14.53
CA GLN A 203 -5.49 -0.23 -14.05
C GLN A 203 -4.68 1.01 -13.64
N THR A 204 -4.92 2.14 -14.31
CA THR A 204 -4.07 3.33 -14.21
C THR A 204 -4.57 4.35 -13.20
N GLU A 205 -5.80 4.21 -12.73
CA GLU A 205 -6.41 5.13 -11.77
C GLU A 205 -7.38 4.38 -10.86
N PHE A 206 -7.49 4.81 -9.61
CA PHE A 206 -8.58 4.37 -8.74
C PHE A 206 -9.90 4.93 -9.28
N ASN A 207 -10.97 4.16 -9.11
CA ASN A 207 -12.32 4.67 -9.34
C ASN A 207 -12.64 5.85 -8.39
N THR A 208 -13.71 6.57 -8.71
CA THR A 208 -14.30 7.50 -7.76
C THR A 208 -14.75 6.75 -6.51
N TYR A 209 -14.77 7.46 -5.38
CA TYR A 209 -15.30 6.93 -4.14
C TYR A 209 -16.70 6.32 -4.33
N THR A 210 -16.88 5.09 -3.87
CA THR A 210 -18.16 4.39 -3.88
C THR A 210 -18.44 3.88 -2.47
N GLU A 211 -19.70 3.94 -2.05
CA GLU A 211 -20.14 3.29 -0.80
C GLU A 211 -20.82 1.97 -1.10
N LEU A 212 -20.50 0.98 -0.28
CA LEU A 212 -21.20 -0.28 -0.21
C LEU A 212 -22.12 -0.23 1.02
N ASN A 213 -23.41 -0.41 0.77
CA ASN A 213 -24.41 -0.42 1.83
C ASN A 213 -24.26 -1.66 2.72
N PRO A 214 -24.77 -1.62 3.97
CA PRO A 214 -24.89 -2.81 4.79
C PRO A 214 -25.56 -3.97 4.04
N PRO A 215 -25.09 -5.21 4.22
CA PRO A 215 -25.69 -6.35 3.55
C PRO A 215 -27.14 -6.54 3.99
N ALA A 216 -28.02 -6.86 3.04
CA ALA A 216 -29.43 -7.06 3.29
C ALA A 216 -29.71 -8.41 3.98
N SER A 217 -28.85 -9.41 3.76
CA SER A 217 -29.00 -10.71 4.40
C SER A 217 -28.55 -10.71 5.87
N PRO A 218 -29.39 -11.17 6.83
CA PRO A 218 -28.96 -11.33 8.22
C PRO A 218 -27.94 -12.45 8.42
N THR A 219 -27.83 -13.38 7.46
CA THR A 219 -26.83 -14.47 7.47
C THR A 219 -25.69 -14.22 6.48
N PHE A 220 -25.46 -12.95 6.14
CA PHE A 220 -24.35 -12.52 5.29
C PHE A 220 -23.00 -13.03 5.80
N VAL A 221 -22.12 -13.37 4.85
CA VAL A 221 -20.75 -13.82 5.13
C VAL A 221 -19.74 -12.83 4.56
N ASP A 222 -19.76 -12.62 3.25
CA ASP A 222 -18.89 -11.71 2.49
C ASP A 222 -19.51 -11.41 1.12
N TYR A 223 -18.87 -10.54 0.34
CA TYR A 223 -19.23 -10.29 -1.05
C TYR A 223 -18.39 -11.18 -1.98
N ALA A 224 -19.04 -11.91 -2.88
CA ALA A 224 -18.41 -12.48 -4.06
C ALA A 224 -18.20 -11.40 -5.12
N VAL A 225 -16.98 -11.31 -5.64
CA VAL A 225 -16.56 -10.27 -6.59
C VAL A 225 -16.36 -10.86 -7.98
N TYR A 226 -17.24 -10.52 -8.92
CA TYR A 226 -17.14 -10.92 -10.32
C TYR A 226 -16.59 -9.78 -11.17
N ILE A 227 -15.74 -10.10 -12.15
CA ILE A 227 -15.06 -9.11 -12.98
C ILE A 227 -15.42 -9.33 -14.44
N HIS A 228 -15.93 -8.28 -15.08
CA HIS A 228 -16.39 -8.30 -16.45
C HIS A 228 -15.74 -7.19 -17.28
N VAL A 229 -15.67 -7.41 -18.59
CA VAL A 229 -15.36 -6.33 -19.53
C VAL A 229 -16.44 -5.25 -19.41
N ALA A 230 -16.01 -4.00 -19.18
CA ALA A 230 -16.91 -2.91 -18.82
C ALA A 230 -18.09 -2.76 -19.81
N ASN A 231 -19.30 -2.61 -19.27
CA ASN A 231 -20.56 -2.44 -20.00
C ASN A 231 -20.95 -3.60 -20.94
N THR A 232 -20.39 -4.80 -20.75
CA THR A 232 -20.72 -5.94 -21.63
C THR A 232 -21.27 -7.16 -20.90
N GLY A 233 -21.05 -7.29 -19.59
CA GLY A 233 -21.34 -8.52 -18.83
C GLY A 233 -20.47 -9.72 -19.25
N ASN A 234 -19.61 -9.58 -20.27
CA ASN A 234 -18.74 -10.65 -20.72
C ASN A 234 -17.57 -10.83 -19.76
N PRO A 235 -17.13 -12.07 -19.50
CA PRO A 235 -15.93 -12.31 -18.70
C PRO A 235 -14.69 -11.71 -19.39
N LEU A 236 -13.63 -11.52 -18.61
CA LEU A 236 -12.34 -11.11 -19.15
C LEU A 236 -11.82 -12.13 -20.18
N PRO A 237 -11.22 -11.66 -21.29
CA PRO A 237 -10.71 -12.56 -22.32
C PRO A 237 -9.41 -13.21 -21.83
N TYR A 238 -9.50 -14.48 -21.46
CA TYR A 238 -8.37 -15.30 -21.02
C TYR A 238 -7.88 -16.24 -22.13
N PRO A 239 -6.61 -16.70 -22.08
CA PRO A 239 -6.12 -17.72 -22.99
C PRO A 239 -6.98 -18.99 -22.97
N THR A 240 -6.97 -19.78 -24.04
CA THR A 240 -7.68 -21.06 -24.05
C THR A 240 -7.01 -22.08 -23.12
N GLY A 241 -7.82 -22.96 -22.51
CA GLY A 241 -7.32 -24.07 -21.67
C GLY A 241 -6.89 -23.68 -20.25
N VAL A 242 -7.18 -22.45 -19.79
CA VAL A 242 -7.11 -22.08 -18.37
C VAL A 242 -8.47 -22.21 -17.71
N VAL A 243 -8.47 -22.68 -16.47
CA VAL A 243 -9.65 -22.65 -15.59
C VAL A 243 -9.62 -21.35 -14.82
N VAL A 244 -10.74 -20.62 -14.82
CA VAL A 244 -10.86 -19.32 -14.15
C VAL A 244 -11.70 -19.49 -12.91
N THR A 245 -11.17 -19.10 -11.76
CA THR A 245 -11.97 -18.97 -10.54
C THR A 245 -12.99 -17.86 -10.78
N PRO A 246 -14.29 -18.12 -10.65
CA PRO A 246 -15.31 -17.20 -11.14
C PRO A 246 -15.35 -15.86 -10.37
N TYR A 247 -14.88 -15.85 -9.11
CA TYR A 247 -14.89 -14.68 -8.24
C TYR A 247 -13.82 -14.80 -7.14
N ASP A 248 -13.52 -13.70 -6.45
CA ASP A 248 -12.83 -13.67 -5.16
C ASP A 248 -13.73 -13.04 -4.09
N LEU A 249 -13.28 -13.00 -2.84
CA LEU A 249 -14.07 -12.62 -1.69
C LEU A 249 -13.65 -11.26 -1.15
N LEU A 250 -14.64 -10.42 -0.88
CA LEU A 250 -14.45 -9.10 -0.28
C LEU A 250 -15.24 -9.03 1.03
N PRO A 251 -14.57 -8.93 2.19
CA PRO A 251 -15.25 -8.83 3.47
C PRO A 251 -15.90 -7.45 3.64
N PHE A 252 -17.08 -7.41 4.24
CA PHE A 252 -17.72 -6.16 4.64
C PHE A 252 -17.27 -5.73 6.03
N GLN A 253 -16.85 -4.48 6.17
CA GLN A 253 -16.53 -3.86 7.45
C GLN A 253 -17.28 -2.53 7.56
N PRO A 254 -18.25 -2.40 8.49
CA PRO A 254 -18.98 -1.15 8.67
C PRO A 254 -18.04 -0.04 9.13
N ASP A 255 -18.33 1.19 8.70
CA ASP A 255 -17.59 2.41 9.05
C ASP A 255 -16.12 2.43 8.59
N TYR A 256 -15.76 1.51 7.69
CA TYR A 256 -14.40 1.35 7.19
C TYR A 256 -14.22 1.93 5.79
N PHE A 257 -13.06 2.53 5.55
CA PHE A 257 -12.63 2.93 4.21
C PHE A 257 -11.56 1.97 3.71
N ALA A 258 -11.84 1.29 2.60
CA ALA A 258 -10.93 0.35 1.97
C ALA A 258 -10.31 0.90 0.68
N LEU A 259 -9.04 0.56 0.45
CA LEU A 259 -8.33 0.80 -0.80
C LEU A 259 -7.94 -0.54 -1.41
N TYR A 260 -8.75 -1.03 -2.33
CA TYR A 260 -8.52 -2.34 -2.94
C TYR A 260 -7.78 -2.24 -4.26
N THR A 261 -6.79 -3.12 -4.42
CA THR A 261 -6.26 -3.49 -5.73
C THR A 261 -6.65 -4.93 -5.99
N ILE A 262 -7.47 -5.14 -7.02
CA ILE A 262 -7.84 -6.50 -7.46
C ILE A 262 -6.90 -6.89 -8.59
N THR A 263 -6.21 -8.00 -8.43
CA THR A 263 -5.26 -8.51 -9.43
C THR A 263 -5.68 -9.90 -9.87
N ASP A 264 -5.80 -10.13 -11.18
CA ASP A 264 -5.86 -11.49 -11.70
C ASP A 264 -4.45 -12.09 -11.80
N ILE A 265 -4.29 -13.35 -11.39
CA ILE A 265 -3.00 -14.03 -11.31
C ILE A 265 -3.12 -15.39 -12.00
N ARG A 266 -2.17 -15.70 -12.88
CA ARG A 266 -2.06 -17.00 -13.52
C ARG A 266 -1.15 -17.92 -12.71
N VAL A 267 -1.70 -19.01 -12.18
CA VAL A 267 -0.97 -20.06 -11.47
C VAL A 267 -0.61 -21.17 -12.47
N THR A 268 0.64 -21.16 -12.94
CA THR A 268 1.15 -22.10 -13.97
C THR A 268 1.60 -23.45 -13.42
N ALA A 269 1.71 -23.57 -12.10
CA ALA A 269 2.16 -24.81 -11.45
C ALA A 269 1.04 -25.86 -11.29
N GLU A 270 -0.23 -25.47 -11.49
CA GLU A 270 -1.39 -26.34 -11.33
C GLU A 270 -1.87 -26.90 -12.67
N LYS A 271 -2.41 -28.13 -12.67
CA LYS A 271 -3.04 -28.74 -13.84
C LYS A 271 -4.52 -29.02 -13.54
N PRO A 272 -5.48 -28.43 -14.28
CA PRO A 272 -5.27 -27.45 -15.35
C PRO A 272 -4.71 -26.12 -14.81
N ASN A 273 -4.06 -25.33 -15.68
CA ASN A 273 -3.60 -23.98 -15.30
C ASN A 273 -4.79 -23.17 -14.76
N VAL A 274 -4.62 -22.48 -13.63
CA VAL A 274 -5.72 -21.75 -12.99
C VAL A 274 -5.46 -20.25 -13.02
N ILE A 275 -6.53 -19.47 -13.16
CA ILE A 275 -6.56 -18.03 -12.90
C ILE A 275 -7.35 -17.80 -11.62
N THR A 276 -6.74 -17.10 -10.67
CA THR A 276 -7.37 -16.64 -9.44
C THR A 276 -7.36 -15.13 -9.40
N TYR A 277 -8.27 -14.54 -8.63
CA TYR A 277 -8.17 -13.13 -8.28
C TYR A 277 -7.57 -13.00 -6.88
N LYS A 278 -6.87 -11.89 -6.67
CA LYS A 278 -6.29 -11.49 -5.40
C LYS A 278 -6.77 -10.08 -5.08
N VAL A 279 -7.42 -9.90 -3.95
CA VAL A 279 -7.80 -8.60 -3.41
C VAL A 279 -6.80 -8.18 -2.33
N ASP A 280 -6.09 -7.07 -2.54
CA ASP A 280 -5.20 -6.48 -1.53
C ASP A 280 -5.81 -5.18 -0.97
N ASP A 281 -6.02 -5.11 0.35
CA ASP A 281 -6.39 -3.87 1.05
C ASP A 281 -5.15 -3.06 1.45
N ARG A 282 -5.13 -1.79 1.09
CA ARG A 282 -4.00 -0.87 1.30
C ARG A 282 -4.32 0.28 2.25
N ALA A 283 -5.51 0.32 2.84
CA ALA A 283 -5.90 1.43 3.72
C ALA A 283 -5.05 1.52 5.00
N SER A 284 -4.53 0.39 5.49
CA SER A 284 -3.64 0.33 6.67
C SER A 284 -2.33 1.13 6.50
N LEU A 285 -1.90 1.41 5.26
CA LEU A 285 -0.72 2.24 4.98
C LEU A 285 -0.89 3.71 5.40
N PHE A 286 -2.15 4.13 5.61
CA PHE A 286 -2.52 5.50 5.88
C PHE A 286 -3.00 5.75 7.31
N GLN A 287 -3.34 4.67 8.04
CA GLN A 287 -3.66 4.71 9.47
C GLN A 287 -2.39 5.00 10.32
#